data_AF-A0A1D8NXA0-F1
#
_entry.id   AF-A0A1D8NXA0-F1
#
_cell.length_a   1.000
_cell.length_b   1.000
_cell.length_c   1.000
_cell.angle_alpha   90.00
_cell.angle_beta   90.00
_cell.angle_gamma   90.00
#
_symmetry.space_group_name_H-M   'P 1'
#
loop_
_entity.id
_entity.type
_entity.pdbx_description
1 polymer ?
#
loop_
_entity_poly.entity_id
_entity_poly.type
_entity_poly.pdbx_seq_one_letter_code
_entity_poly.pdbx_strand_id
1 'polypeptide(L)'
;MSLVFWLAIAILSNTVGKNSTSTVGTTLAFCAFAIASLPLITAYYFGRHSISDSGMDYGGMFGSRRQFIWSEVKVVTYSQGMGWFKLELESGFVARLSAMLVGLPEFARVALAHLPREKFSSEAYILLENAREGKLPNLMGGGSSGA
;
A
#
# COMPACT_ATOMS: atom_id res chain seq x y z
N MET A 1 -1.76 -4.32 17.43
CA MET A 1 -1.23 -3.82 18.72
C MET A 1 -0.69 -2.42 18.51
N SER A 2 -1.23 -1.39 19.19
CA SER A 2 -0.91 0.03 18.95
C SER A 2 0.07 0.60 19.98
N LEU A 3 0.72 1.73 19.67
CA LEU A 3 1.62 2.49 20.55
C LEU A 3 0.98 2.85 21.90
N VAL A 4 -0.33 3.12 21.89
CA VAL A 4 -1.14 3.41 23.08
C VAL A 4 -1.14 2.24 24.07
N PHE A 5 -1.16 1.00 23.58
CA PHE A 5 -1.13 -0.20 24.42
C PHE A 5 0.18 -0.30 25.21
N TRP A 6 1.32 -0.04 24.57
CA TRP A 6 2.62 -0.10 25.22
C TRP A 6 2.85 1.05 26.20
N LEU A 7 2.40 2.27 25.87
CA LEU A 7 2.43 3.39 26.81
C LEU A 7 1.54 3.14 28.02
N ALA A 8 0.36 2.55 27.83
CA ALA A 8 -0.53 2.19 28.93
C ALA A 8 0.12 1.18 29.88
N ILE A 9 0.81 0.14 29.35
CA ILE A 9 1.57 -0.81 30.17
C ILE A 9 2.73 -0.11 30.91
N ALA A 10 3.47 0.79 30.25
CA ALA A 10 4.57 1.50 30.89
C ALA A 10 4.10 2.40 32.04
N ILE A 11 2.97 3.10 31.87
CA ILE A 11 2.36 3.93 32.91
C ILE A 11 1.85 3.05 34.06
N LEU A 12 1.09 1.99 33.75
CA LEU A 12 0.57 1.04 34.73
C LEU A 12 1.70 0.37 35.53
N SER A 13 2.78 -0.03 34.87
CA SER A 13 3.96 -0.62 35.51
C SER A 13 4.63 0.33 36.50
N ASN A 14 4.52 1.65 36.30
CA ASN A 14 5.14 2.65 37.17
C ASN A 14 4.20 3.16 38.27
N THR A 15 2.88 2.93 38.14
CA THR A 15 1.86 3.51 39.04
C THR A 15 1.08 2.48 39.86
N VAL A 16 0.88 1.26 39.35
CA VAL A 16 0.15 0.20 40.05
C VAL A 16 1.13 -0.73 40.75
N GLY A 17 1.45 -0.37 42.00
CA GLY A 17 2.28 -1.16 42.92
C GLY A 17 3.73 -0.68 42.96
N LYS A 18 4.11 -0.03 44.07
CA LYS A 18 5.52 0.23 44.42
C LYS A 18 6.24 -1.10 44.65
N ASN A 19 6.65 -1.75 43.57
CA ASN A 19 7.45 -2.96 43.60
C ASN A 19 8.87 -2.62 43.17
N SER A 20 9.86 -3.11 43.91
CA SER A 20 11.31 -3.00 43.61
C SER A 20 11.73 -3.65 42.28
N THR A 21 10.77 -4.14 41.49
CA THR A 21 10.92 -4.74 40.16
C THR A 21 10.62 -3.73 39.03
N SER A 22 10.09 -2.54 39.34
CA SER A 22 9.96 -1.43 38.38
C SER A 22 11.29 -0.71 38.24
N THR A 23 12.25 -1.38 37.61
CA THR A 23 13.58 -0.82 37.36
C THR A 23 13.51 0.14 36.19
N VAL A 24 14.31 1.21 36.19
CA VAL A 24 14.52 2.11 35.03
C VAL A 24 14.73 1.31 33.72
N GLY A 25 15.34 0.13 33.81
CA GLY A 25 15.54 -0.78 32.67
C GLY A 25 14.26 -1.32 32.01
N THR A 26 13.22 -1.67 32.77
CA THR A 26 11.96 -2.16 32.17
C THR A 26 11.20 -1.02 31.49
N THR A 27 11.19 0.17 32.09
CA THR A 27 10.63 1.38 31.48
C THR A 27 11.36 1.75 30.18
N LEU A 28 12.70 1.72 30.19
CA LEU A 28 13.50 1.96 28.98
C LEU A 28 13.22 0.92 27.88
N ALA A 29 13.03 -0.35 28.24
CA ALA A 29 12.69 -1.39 27.28
C ALA A 29 11.33 -1.14 26.62
N PHE A 30 10.29 -0.77 27.38
CA PHE A 30 8.99 -0.45 26.80
C PHE A 30 9.03 0.81 25.93
N CYS A 31 9.76 1.85 26.35
CA CYS A 31 10.00 3.03 25.52
C CYS A 31 10.72 2.67 24.22
N ALA A 32 11.73 1.79 24.27
CA ALA A 32 12.43 1.32 23.09
C ALA A 32 11.49 0.56 22.12
N PHE A 33 10.62 -0.32 22.63
CA PHE A 33 9.61 -0.99 21.81
C PHE A 33 8.57 -0.02 21.24
N ALA A 34 8.14 0.99 22.00
CA ALA A 34 7.24 2.02 21.52
C ALA A 34 7.88 2.83 20.37
N ILE A 35 9.15 3.23 20.51
CA ILE A 35 9.90 3.92 19.46
C ILE A 35 10.10 3.01 18.25
N ALA A 36 10.44 1.73 18.45
CA ALA A 36 10.59 0.76 17.38
C ALA A 36 9.28 0.48 16.61
N SER A 37 8.11 0.80 17.19
CA SER A 37 6.83 0.71 16.51
C SER A 37 6.52 1.90 15.59
N LEU A 38 7.19 3.05 15.79
CA LEU A 38 6.97 4.27 14.99
C LEU A 38 7.22 4.07 13.50
N PRO A 39 8.32 3.43 13.05
CA PRO A 39 8.53 3.15 11.62
C PRO A 39 7.38 2.35 10.99
N LEU A 40 6.79 1.43 11.73
CA LEU A 40 5.70 0.55 11.27
C LEU A 40 4.39 1.33 11.08
N ILE A 41 4.06 2.20 12.05
CA ILE A 41 2.92 3.13 11.94
C ILE A 41 3.14 4.12 10.80
N THR A 42 4.34 4.66 10.71
CA THR A 42 4.75 5.63 9.69
C THR A 42 4.64 5.01 8.29
N ALA A 43 5.14 3.79 8.09
CA ALA A 43 4.99 3.04 6.84
C ALA A 43 3.52 2.74 6.50
N TYR A 44 2.68 2.43 7.50
CA TYR A 44 1.25 2.21 7.31
C TYR A 44 0.52 3.47 6.83
N TYR A 45 0.84 4.64 7.39
CA TYR A 45 0.25 5.91 6.96
C TYR A 45 0.79 6.39 5.61
N PHE A 46 2.09 6.26 5.36
CA PHE A 46 2.69 6.67 4.09
C PHE A 46 2.36 5.73 2.92
N GLY A 47 2.10 4.45 3.18
CA GLY A 47 1.65 3.49 2.16
C GLY A 47 0.18 3.63 1.78
N ARG A 48 -0.58 4.55 2.39
CA ARG A 48 -1.99 4.74 2.08
C ARG A 48 -2.13 5.52 0.77
N HIS A 49 -2.36 4.79 -0.31
CA HIS A 49 -2.76 5.37 -1.59
C HIS A 49 -4.19 5.92 -1.47
N SER A 50 -4.39 7.21 -1.78
CA SER A 50 -5.73 7.79 -1.89
C SER A 50 -6.08 7.92 -3.36
N ILE A 51 -7.10 7.21 -3.78
CA ILE A 51 -7.63 7.27 -5.15
C ILE A 51 -8.77 8.28 -5.15
N SER A 52 -8.75 9.25 -6.06
CA SER A 52 -9.82 10.22 -6.27
C SER A 52 -10.26 10.21 -7.74
N ASP A 53 -11.46 10.74 -8.01
CA ASP A 53 -11.95 10.84 -9.41
C ASP A 53 -11.06 11.76 -10.26
N SER A 54 -10.38 12.73 -9.65
CA SER A 54 -9.44 13.64 -10.33
C SER A 54 -8.05 13.05 -10.60
N GLY A 55 -7.65 12.00 -9.87
CA GLY A 55 -6.28 11.49 -9.93
C GLY A 55 -5.93 10.50 -8.84
N MET A 56 -4.64 10.30 -8.60
CA MET A 56 -4.16 9.43 -7.53
C MET A 56 -3.08 10.11 -6.70
N ASP A 57 -3.25 10.03 -5.38
CA ASP A 57 -2.22 10.35 -4.42
C ASP A 57 -1.41 9.08 -4.10
N TYR A 58 -0.25 8.98 -4.75
CA TYR A 58 0.64 7.84 -4.64
C TYR A 58 1.61 8.04 -3.48
N GLY A 59 1.42 7.27 -2.41
CA GLY A 59 2.40 7.10 -1.35
C GLY A 59 3.51 6.12 -1.77
N GLY A 60 4.71 6.63 -2.04
CA GLY A 60 5.87 5.81 -2.38
C GLY A 60 6.42 5.06 -1.16
N MET A 61 7.07 3.92 -1.42
CA MET A 61 7.67 3.03 -0.40
C MET A 61 8.75 3.72 0.49
N PHE A 62 9.30 4.85 0.04
CA PHE A 62 10.29 5.67 0.77
C PHE A 62 9.72 7.01 1.27
N GLY A 63 8.40 7.13 1.43
CA GLY A 63 7.76 8.37 1.92
C GLY A 63 7.62 9.47 0.86
N SER A 64 7.97 9.18 -0.40
CA SER A 64 7.71 10.10 -1.52
C SER A 64 6.22 10.07 -1.87
N ARG A 65 5.48 11.07 -1.39
CA ARG A 65 4.09 11.28 -1.77
C ARG A 65 4.05 12.05 -3.07
N ARG A 66 3.41 11.50 -4.10
CA ARG A 66 3.25 12.15 -5.40
C ARG A 66 1.80 12.08 -5.83
N GLN A 67 1.22 13.25 -6.05
CA GLN A 67 -0.10 13.39 -6.64
C GLN A 67 0.06 13.55 -8.16
N PHE A 68 -0.80 12.89 -8.91
CA PHE A 68 -0.92 13.08 -10.35
C PHE A 68 -2.38 12.96 -10.78
N ILE A 69 -2.73 13.61 -11.88
CA ILE A 69 -4.06 13.52 -12.48
C ILE A 69 -4.10 12.44 -13.56
N TRP A 70 -5.27 11.87 -13.85
CA TRP A 70 -5.39 10.77 -14.81
C TRP A 70 -4.88 11.14 -16.22
N SER A 71 -5.02 12.40 -16.64
CA SER A 71 -4.52 12.85 -17.94
C SER A 71 -2.99 12.78 -18.06
N GLU A 72 -2.25 12.85 -16.96
CA GLU A 72 -0.78 12.72 -16.93
C GLU A 72 -0.30 11.28 -17.09
N VAL A 73 -1.20 10.29 -16.97
CA VAL A 73 -0.85 8.89 -17.22
C VAL A 73 -0.64 8.71 -18.71
N LYS A 74 0.54 8.27 -19.10
CA LYS A 74 0.91 7.97 -20.48
C LYS A 74 0.51 6.54 -20.85
N VAL A 75 0.90 5.58 -20.02
CA VAL A 75 0.58 4.16 -20.24
C VAL A 75 0.47 3.38 -18.93
N VAL A 76 -0.42 2.39 -18.92
CA VAL A 76 -0.65 1.43 -17.86
C VAL A 76 -0.29 0.04 -18.37
N THR A 77 0.67 -0.60 -17.72
CA THR A 77 1.12 -1.96 -18.04
C THR A 77 1.04 -2.86 -16.82
N TYR A 78 0.97 -4.17 -17.04
CA TYR A 78 1.04 -5.16 -15.98
C TYR A 78 2.33 -5.96 -16.09
N SER A 79 2.93 -6.28 -14.96
CA SER A 79 4.17 -7.05 -14.89
C SER A 79 3.88 -8.37 -14.17
N GLN A 80 3.65 -9.44 -14.93
CA GLN A 80 3.32 -10.76 -14.36
C GLN A 80 4.33 -11.23 -13.31
N GLY A 81 5.62 -11.15 -13.62
CA GLY A 81 6.67 -11.66 -12.72
C GLY A 81 6.77 -10.95 -11.36
N MET A 82 6.26 -9.71 -11.25
CA MET A 82 6.27 -8.94 -10.00
C MET A 82 4.86 -8.78 -9.39
N GLY A 83 3.80 -9.10 -10.13
CA GLY A 83 2.41 -8.90 -9.69
C GLY A 83 2.00 -7.44 -9.55
N TRP A 84 2.59 -6.53 -10.33
CA TRP A 84 2.37 -5.08 -10.20
C TRP A 84 1.83 -4.45 -11.49
N PHE A 85 0.89 -3.52 -11.34
CA PHE A 85 0.52 -2.55 -12.36
C PHE A 85 1.51 -1.38 -12.33
N LYS A 86 2.02 -1.00 -13.49
CA LYS A 86 2.94 0.13 -13.68
C LYS A 86 2.21 1.22 -14.44
N LEU A 87 2.08 2.38 -13.82
CA LEU A 87 1.53 3.59 -14.41
C LEU A 87 2.70 4.51 -14.72
N GLU A 88 3.05 4.61 -15.99
CA GLU A 88 4.04 5.57 -16.47
C GLU A 88 3.34 6.91 -16.72
N LEU A 89 3.87 7.97 -16.09
CA LEU A 89 3.44 9.35 -16.32
C LEU A 89 4.20 9.96 -17.50
N GLU A 90 3.65 11.01 -18.11
CA GLU A 90 4.34 11.79 -19.15
C GLU A 90 5.69 12.35 -18.67
N SER A 91 5.84 12.57 -17.36
CA SER A 91 7.10 12.98 -16.72
C SER A 91 8.19 11.89 -16.67
N GLY A 92 7.88 10.66 -17.11
CA GLY A 92 8.77 9.50 -17.02
C GLY A 92 8.77 8.81 -15.64
N PHE A 93 7.98 9.31 -14.69
CA PHE A 93 7.81 8.64 -13.40
C PHE A 93 6.92 7.40 -13.52
N VAL A 94 7.29 6.33 -12.81
CA VAL A 94 6.52 5.08 -12.79
C VAL A 94 5.94 4.82 -11.40
N ALA A 95 4.64 5.00 -11.27
CA ALA A 95 3.89 4.56 -10.09
C ALA A 95 3.62 3.05 -10.19
N ARG A 96 3.92 2.31 -9.11
CA ARG A 96 3.76 0.85 -9.06
C ARG A 96 2.65 0.50 -8.07
N LEU A 97 1.59 -0.11 -8.56
CA LEU A 97 0.46 -0.57 -7.75
C LEU A 97 0.48 -2.09 -7.68
N SER A 98 0.51 -2.65 -6.48
CA SER A 98 0.41 -4.10 -6.30
C SER A 98 -0.98 -4.59 -6.70
N ALA A 99 -1.05 -5.71 -7.41
CA ALA A 99 -2.31 -6.39 -7.68
C ALA A 99 -2.96 -6.99 -6.42
N MET A 100 -2.24 -7.06 -5.29
CA MET A 100 -2.79 -7.42 -3.99
C MET A 100 -3.26 -6.20 -3.18
N LEU A 101 -3.28 -5.01 -3.77
CA LEU A 101 -3.70 -3.81 -3.06
C LEU A 101 -5.16 -3.94 -2.62
N VAL A 102 -5.40 -3.71 -1.33
CA VAL A 102 -6.75 -3.55 -0.78
C VAL A 102 -7.37 -2.32 -1.43
N GLY A 103 -8.38 -2.53 -2.29
CA GLY A 103 -8.99 -1.48 -3.11
C GLY A 103 -8.69 -1.57 -4.61
N LEU A 104 -8.06 -2.66 -5.10
CA LEU A 104 -7.87 -2.89 -6.53
C LEU A 104 -9.17 -2.77 -7.37
N PRO A 105 -10.34 -3.30 -6.94
CA PRO A 105 -11.59 -3.11 -7.70
C PRO A 105 -11.98 -1.64 -7.87
N GLU A 106 -11.76 -0.82 -6.84
CA GLU A 106 -12.05 0.61 -6.87
C GLU A 106 -11.06 1.35 -7.78
N PHE A 107 -9.78 1.02 -7.68
CA PHE A 107 -8.77 1.51 -8.63
C PHE A 107 -9.16 1.17 -10.07
N ALA A 108 -9.53 -0.09 -10.35
CA ALA A 108 -9.93 -0.53 -11.67
C ALA A 108 -11.13 0.26 -12.18
N ARG A 109 -12.15 0.46 -11.34
CA ARG A 109 -13.34 1.26 -11.67
C ARG A 109 -12.97 2.68 -12.10
N VAL A 110 -12.14 3.37 -11.31
CA VAL A 110 -11.77 4.76 -11.57
C VAL A 110 -10.83 4.87 -12.77
N ALA A 111 -9.83 4.00 -12.87
CA ALA A 111 -8.85 4.01 -13.96
C ALA A 111 -9.51 3.74 -15.31
N LEU A 112 -10.38 2.73 -15.40
CA LEU A 112 -11.11 2.39 -16.64
C LEU A 112 -12.13 3.46 -17.05
N ALA A 113 -12.63 4.26 -16.09
CA ALA A 113 -13.55 5.35 -16.38
C ALA A 113 -12.85 6.61 -16.94
N HIS A 114 -11.62 6.89 -16.51
CA HIS A 114 -10.93 8.15 -16.83
C HIS A 114 -9.81 8.02 -17.87
N LEU A 115 -9.25 6.81 -18.04
CA LEU A 115 -8.21 6.56 -19.03
C LEU A 115 -8.82 5.90 -20.27
N PRO A 116 -8.48 6.36 -21.48
CA PRO A 116 -8.95 5.72 -22.69
C PRO A 116 -8.22 4.38 -22.91
N ARG A 117 -8.83 3.48 -23.66
CA ARG A 117 -8.38 2.08 -23.83
C ARG A 117 -6.94 1.98 -24.36
N GLU A 118 -6.53 2.91 -25.21
CA GLU A 118 -5.21 2.89 -25.86
C GLU A 118 -4.06 3.08 -24.86
N LYS A 119 -4.35 3.65 -23.69
CA LYS A 119 -3.36 3.82 -22.62
C LYS A 119 -3.10 2.55 -21.82
N PHE A 120 -3.84 1.45 -22.07
CA PHE A 120 -3.63 0.19 -21.37
C PHE A 120 -2.99 -0.84 -22.30
N SER A 121 -2.02 -1.59 -21.77
CA SER A 121 -1.67 -2.86 -22.41
C SER A 121 -2.87 -3.82 -22.36
N SER A 122 -3.02 -4.68 -23.37
CA SER A 122 -4.13 -5.64 -23.45
C SER A 122 -4.27 -6.47 -22.18
N GLU A 123 -3.15 -6.90 -21.62
CA GLU A 123 -3.11 -7.65 -20.37
C GLU A 123 -3.59 -6.82 -19.17
N ALA A 124 -3.07 -5.60 -18.99
CA ALA A 124 -3.46 -4.74 -17.88
C ALA A 124 -4.96 -4.43 -17.93
N TYR A 125 -5.49 -4.17 -19.12
CA TYR A 125 -6.92 -3.91 -19.31
C TYR A 125 -7.79 -5.10 -18.88
N ILE A 126 -7.46 -6.33 -19.33
CA ILE A 126 -8.22 -7.53 -18.98
C ILE A 126 -8.21 -7.77 -17.48
N LEU A 127 -7.06 -7.61 -16.83
CA LEU A 127 -6.94 -7.81 -15.39
C LEU A 127 -7.70 -6.76 -14.59
N LEU A 128 -7.71 -5.50 -15.03
CA LEU A 128 -8.50 -4.44 -14.38
C LEU A 128 -10.00 -4.63 -14.60
N GLU A 129 -10.44 -5.02 -15.80
CA GLU A 129 -11.85 -5.30 -16.08
C GLU A 129 -12.36 -6.45 -15.19
N ASN A 130 -11.58 -7.52 -15.06
CA ASN A 130 -11.87 -8.62 -14.14
C ASN A 130 -11.88 -8.15 -12.67
N ALA A 131 -10.89 -7.35 -12.27
CA ALA A 131 -10.82 -6.83 -10.90
C ALA A 131 -12.01 -5.93 -10.55
N ARG A 132 -12.53 -5.14 -11.51
CA ARG A 132 -13.76 -4.34 -11.35
C ARG A 132 -14.96 -5.23 -11.00
N GLU A 133 -15.03 -6.43 -11.56
CA GLU A 133 -16.07 -7.43 -11.27
C GLU A 133 -15.82 -8.23 -9.97
N GLY A 134 -14.77 -7.89 -9.21
CA GLY A 134 -14.37 -8.62 -8.01
C GLY A 134 -13.59 -9.91 -8.28
N LYS A 135 -13.25 -10.20 -9.55
CA LYS A 135 -12.37 -11.32 -9.92
C LYS A 135 -10.92 -10.86 -9.82
N LEU A 136 -10.33 -11.07 -8.65
CA LEU A 136 -8.94 -10.69 -8.40
C LEU A 136 -7.98 -11.48 -9.31
N PRO A 137 -6.89 -10.83 -9.78
CA PRO A 137 -5.88 -11.50 -10.60
C PRO A 137 -5.29 -12.69 -9.85
N ASN A 138 -5.21 -13.84 -10.52
CA ASN A 138 -4.58 -15.03 -9.96
C ASN A 138 -3.05 -14.85 -10.06
N LEU A 139 -2.40 -14.49 -8.96
CA LEU A 139 -0.98 -14.08 -8.93
C LEU A 139 0.00 -15.25 -8.91
N MET A 140 -0.50 -16.47 -8.72
CA MET A 140 0.28 -17.68 -8.91
C MET A 140 0.11 -18.16 -10.35
N GLY A 141 1.20 -18.13 -11.11
CA GLY A 141 1.28 -18.76 -12.42
C GLY A 141 0.99 -20.25 -12.32
N GLY A 142 -0.27 -20.63 -12.58
CA GLY A 142 -0.61 -21.95 -13.06
C GLY A 142 -0.32 -21.99 -14.55
N GLY A 143 0.93 -22.29 -14.91
CA GLY A 143 1.26 -22.68 -16.28
C GLY A 143 0.46 -23.92 -16.64
N SER A 144 -0.63 -23.74 -17.36
CA SER A 144 -1.20 -24.79 -18.20
C SER A 144 -0.57 -24.63 -19.58
N SER A 145 0.62 -25.20 -19.72
CA SER A 145 1.17 -25.61 -21.01
C SER A 145 1.95 -26.89 -20.77
N GLY A 146 1.41 -28.00 -21.25
CA GLY A 146 2.09 -29.30 -21.18
C GLY A 146 1.17 -30.50 -21.40
N ALA A 147 0.90 -30.76 -22.69
CA ALA A 147 0.36 -31.99 -23.31
C ALA A 147 -1.15 -32.27 -23.17
#